data_AF-A0A5J4Y7T3-F1
#
_entry.id   AF-A0A5J4Y7T3-F1
#
_cell.length_a   1.000
_cell.length_b   1.000
_cell.length_c   1.000
_cell.angle_alpha   90.00
_cell.angle_beta   90.00
_cell.angle_gamma   90.00
#
_symmetry.space_group_name_H-M   'P 1'
#
loop_
_entity.id
_entity.type
_entity.pdbx_description
1 polymer ?
#
loop_
_entity_poly.entity_id
_entity_poly.type
_entity_poly.pdbx_seq_one_letter_code
_entity_poly.pdbx_strand_id
1 'polypeptide(L)'
;MEQEQALVVHPLFVHTLPKHAPRPPQRWESLPSAILHKLASALTTAQDLTTFEVLSRSCWVAAQDDELWKRLCYQKFSPPRSAPCKNWKALYRFNHSLLHQVISQTKQTSRPFFVQAQGSIHIRVSAFA
;
A
#
# COMPACT_ATOMS: atom_id res chain seq x y z
N MET A 1 -35.63 -38.08 37.01
CA MET A 1 -35.18 -39.19 36.14
C MET A 1 -34.74 -38.58 34.84
N GLU A 2 -33.45 -38.33 34.70
CA GLU A 2 -32.86 -37.78 33.47
C GLU A 2 -32.51 -38.95 32.55
N GLN A 3 -33.11 -38.99 31.36
CA GLN A 3 -32.76 -40.00 30.35
C GLN A 3 -31.53 -39.50 29.61
N GLU A 4 -30.37 -40.11 29.89
CA GLU A 4 -29.18 -39.94 29.07
C GLU A 4 -29.40 -40.62 27.71
N GLN A 5 -29.44 -39.82 26.65
CA GLN A 5 -29.51 -40.30 25.28
C GLN A 5 -28.09 -40.43 24.71
N ALA A 6 -27.66 -41.67 24.46
CA ALA A 6 -26.39 -41.93 23.80
C ALA A 6 -26.57 -41.97 22.27
N LEU A 7 -25.87 -41.07 21.57
CA LEU A 7 -25.79 -41.06 20.11
C LEU A 7 -24.71 -42.05 19.66
N VAL A 8 -25.11 -43.21 19.14
CA VAL A 8 -24.19 -44.19 18.54
C VAL A 8 -23.99 -43.81 17.07
N VAL A 9 -22.86 -43.19 16.74
CA VAL A 9 -22.49 -42.90 15.34
C VAL A 9 -21.76 -44.10 14.77
N HIS A 10 -22.32 -44.71 13.72
CA HIS A 10 -21.72 -45.85 13.04
C HIS A 10 -20.41 -45.42 12.33
N PRO A 11 -19.31 -46.20 12.40
CA PRO A 11 -18.01 -45.80 11.81
C PRO A 11 -18.02 -45.72 10.28
N LEU A 12 -19.04 -46.29 9.62
CA LEU A 12 -19.27 -46.14 8.17
C LEU A 12 -20.30 -45.05 7.82
N PHE A 13 -20.75 -44.26 8.80
CA PHE A 13 -21.67 -43.15 8.57
C PHE A 13 -20.91 -42.00 7.90
N VAL A 14 -20.86 -42.04 6.57
CA VAL A 14 -20.37 -40.92 5.77
C VAL A 14 -21.45 -39.85 5.81
N HIS A 15 -21.19 -38.74 6.50
CA HIS A 15 -22.01 -37.54 6.38
C HIS A 15 -22.11 -37.14 4.91
N THR A 16 -23.22 -37.50 4.26
CA THR A 16 -23.57 -37.00 2.93
C THR A 16 -24.13 -35.60 3.09
N LEU A 17 -23.26 -34.65 3.49
CA LEU A 17 -23.53 -33.26 3.14
C LEU A 17 -23.66 -33.27 1.61
N PRO A 18 -24.81 -32.85 1.03
CA PRO A 18 -24.94 -32.76 -0.41
C PRO A 18 -23.76 -31.90 -0.87
N LYS A 19 -22.87 -32.46 -1.70
CA LYS A 19 -21.77 -31.73 -2.31
C LYS A 19 -22.41 -30.53 -2.98
N HIS A 20 -22.35 -29.37 -2.32
CA HIS A 20 -22.79 -28.13 -2.93
C HIS A 20 -22.05 -28.04 -4.26
N ALA A 21 -22.80 -27.86 -5.35
CA ALA A 21 -22.22 -27.64 -6.66
C ALA A 21 -21.10 -26.60 -6.52
N PRO A 22 -19.92 -26.80 -7.14
CA PRO A 22 -18.81 -25.88 -6.97
C PRO A 22 -19.31 -24.48 -7.30
N ARG A 23 -19.34 -23.61 -6.28
CA ARG A 23 -19.77 -22.23 -6.45
C ARG A 23 -18.86 -21.67 -7.54
N PRO A 24 -19.41 -21.08 -8.62
CA PRO A 24 -18.56 -20.50 -9.66
C PRO A 24 -17.61 -19.50 -8.99
N PRO A 25 -16.34 -19.41 -9.44
CA PRO A 25 -15.38 -18.51 -8.84
C PRO A 25 -15.97 -17.10 -8.82
N GLN A 26 -16.18 -16.58 -7.62
CA GLN A 26 -16.81 -15.29 -7.43
C GLN A 26 -15.85 -14.23 -7.95
N ARG A 27 -16.24 -13.57 -9.05
CA ARG A 27 -15.39 -12.55 -9.68
C ARG A 27 -15.48 -11.23 -8.92
N TRP A 28 -14.42 -10.44 -8.95
CA TRP A 28 -14.37 -9.13 -8.28
C TRP A 28 -15.50 -8.19 -8.69
N GLU A 29 -15.97 -8.29 -9.94
CA GLU A 29 -17.07 -7.48 -10.48
C GLU A 29 -18.43 -7.80 -9.85
N SER A 30 -18.58 -8.99 -9.25
CA SER A 30 -19.82 -9.40 -8.59
C SER A 30 -19.95 -8.91 -7.15
N LEU A 31 -18.90 -8.31 -6.60
CA LEU A 31 -18.90 -7.80 -5.23
C LEU A 31 -19.58 -6.41 -5.17
N PRO A 32 -20.42 -6.15 -4.16
CA PRO A 32 -20.95 -4.82 -3.91
C PRO A 32 -19.85 -3.77 -3.72
N SER A 33 -20.07 -2.55 -4.22
CA SER A 33 -19.12 -1.43 -4.12
C SER A 33 -18.71 -1.15 -2.67
N ALA A 34 -19.65 -1.22 -1.72
CA ALA A 34 -19.38 -1.04 -0.30
C ALA A 34 -18.34 -2.03 0.25
N ILE A 35 -18.36 -3.29 -0.23
CA ILE A 35 -17.38 -4.30 0.18
C ILE A 35 -16.01 -3.97 -0.43
N LEU A 36 -15.97 -3.56 -1.70
CA LEU A 36 -14.72 -3.17 -2.37
C LEU A 36 -14.07 -1.95 -1.69
N HIS A 37 -14.84 -0.94 -1.30
CA HIS A 37 -14.33 0.18 -0.51
C HIS A 37 -13.83 -0.26 0.86
N LYS A 38 -14.54 -1.17 1.53
CA LYS A 38 -14.09 -1.71 2.83
C LYS A 38 -12.78 -2.48 2.69
N LEU A 39 -12.65 -3.30 1.66
CA LEU A 39 -11.40 -4.01 1.34
C LEU A 39 -10.27 -3.01 1.04
N ALA A 40 -10.50 -2.03 0.16
CA ALA A 40 -9.52 -0.98 -0.15
C ALA A 40 -9.09 -0.21 1.11
N SER A 41 -10.02 0.08 2.03
CA SER A 41 -9.74 0.76 3.29
C SER A 41 -8.92 -0.06 4.29
N ALA A 42 -8.93 -1.38 4.16
CA ALA A 42 -8.12 -2.28 4.97
C ALA A 42 -6.68 -2.40 4.45
N LEU A 43 -6.39 -1.94 3.24
CA LEU A 43 -5.05 -1.95 2.66
C LEU A 43 -4.23 -0.81 3.26
N THR A 44 -3.17 -1.17 3.99
CA THR A 44 -2.32 -0.20 4.70
C THR A 44 -1.11 0.26 3.89
N THR A 45 -0.86 -0.35 2.74
CA THR A 45 0.28 0.02 1.89
C THR A 45 -0.20 0.51 0.53
N ALA A 46 0.54 1.49 -0.02
CA ALA A 46 0.26 1.96 -1.37
C ALA A 46 0.49 0.88 -2.44
N GLN A 47 1.41 -0.06 -2.19
CA GLN A 47 1.68 -1.16 -3.11
C GLN A 47 0.45 -2.08 -3.24
N ASP A 48 -0.16 -2.44 -2.11
CA ASP A 48 -1.36 -3.27 -2.11
C ASP A 48 -2.52 -2.53 -2.78
N LEU A 49 -2.67 -1.24 -2.51
CA LEU A 49 -3.70 -0.41 -3.13
C LEU A 49 -3.51 -0.31 -4.65
N THR A 50 -2.28 -0.17 -5.14
CA THR A 50 -1.99 -0.20 -6.58
C THR A 50 -2.19 -1.58 -7.21
N THR A 51 -1.91 -2.65 -6.46
CA THR A 51 -2.19 -4.02 -6.92
C THR A 51 -3.69 -4.24 -7.02
N PHE A 52 -4.45 -3.71 -6.06
CA PHE A 52 -5.91 -3.77 -6.05
C PHE A 52 -6.51 -3.01 -7.25
N GLU A 53 -5.94 -1.86 -7.63
CA GLU A 53 -6.38 -1.08 -8.81
C GLU A 53 -6.39 -1.88 -10.10
N VAL A 54 -5.45 -2.81 -10.28
CA VAL A 54 -5.30 -3.56 -11.54
C VAL A 54 -6.15 -4.83 -11.61
N LEU A 55 -6.84 -5.20 -10.51
CA LEU A 55 -7.63 -6.45 -10.46
C LEU A 55 -8.93 -6.37 -11.28
N SER A 56 -9.62 -5.24 -11.24
CA SER A 56 -10.86 -5.00 -12.00
C SER A 56 -11.19 -3.52 -12.06
N ARG A 57 -12.10 -3.12 -12.96
CA ARG A 57 -12.59 -1.73 -13.05
C ARG A 57 -13.27 -1.29 -11.75
N SER A 58 -14.02 -2.16 -11.08
CA SER A 58 -14.69 -1.84 -9.82
C SER A 58 -13.68 -1.62 -8.69
N CYS A 59 -12.61 -2.42 -8.66
CA CYS A 59 -11.50 -2.22 -7.72
C CYS A 59 -10.76 -0.90 -7.99
N TRP A 60 -10.53 -0.56 -9.26
CA TRP A 60 -9.93 0.71 -9.66
C TRP A 60 -10.73 1.92 -9.14
N VAL A 61 -12.06 1.90 -9.28
CA VAL A 61 -12.94 2.96 -8.77
C VAL A 61 -12.84 3.05 -7.25
N ALA A 62 -12.92 1.92 -6.55
CA ALA A 62 -12.85 1.90 -5.09
C ALA A 62 -11.49 2.42 -4.56
N ALA A 63 -10.40 2.15 -5.26
CA ALA A 63 -9.06 2.64 -4.91
C ALA A 63 -8.78 4.09 -5.34
N GLN A 64 -9.65 4.74 -6.12
CA GLN A 64 -9.54 6.18 -6.39
C GLN A 64 -10.02 7.06 -5.23
N ASP A 65 -10.50 6.47 -4.12
CA ASP A 65 -10.92 7.23 -2.94
C ASP A 65 -9.75 8.04 -2.35
N ASP A 66 -9.86 9.35 -2.43
CA ASP A 66 -8.81 10.31 -2.09
C ASP A 66 -8.47 10.28 -0.59
N GLU A 67 -9.43 9.90 0.28
CA GLU A 67 -9.17 9.75 1.72
C GLU A 67 -8.25 8.56 2.03
N LEU A 68 -8.24 7.51 1.19
CA LEU A 68 -7.28 6.40 1.33
C LEU A 68 -5.85 6.90 1.09
N TRP A 69 -5.66 7.64 -0.01
CA TRP A 69 -4.36 8.20 -0.37
C TRP A 69 -3.87 9.27 0.60
N LYS A 70 -4.80 10.06 1.15
CA LYS A 70 -4.51 11.00 2.22
C LYS A 70 -3.97 10.29 3.46
N ARG A 71 -4.63 9.23 3.93
CA ARG A 71 -4.16 8.44 5.08
C ARG A 71 -2.76 7.87 4.84
N LEU A 72 -2.52 7.29 3.67
CA LEU A 72 -1.19 6.78 3.27
C LEU A 72 -0.13 7.88 3.23
N CYS A 73 -0.48 9.07 2.71
CA CYS A 73 0.38 10.24 2.73
C CYS A 73 0.77 10.63 4.16
N TYR A 74 -0.20 10.72 5.07
CA TYR A 74 0.05 11.06 6.47
C TYR A 74 0.91 10.02 7.17
N GLN A 75 0.64 8.74 6.94
CA GLN A 75 1.40 7.65 7.57
C GLN A 75 2.87 7.61 7.11
N LYS A 76 3.14 7.90 5.83
CA LYS A 76 4.49 7.74 5.26
C LYS A 76 5.33 9.02 5.26
N PHE A 77 4.71 10.18 5.04
CA PHE A 77 5.43 11.44 4.81
C PHE A 77 5.13 12.53 5.83
N SER A 78 4.10 12.36 6.69
CA SER A 78 3.70 13.35 7.70
C SER A 78 3.61 14.81 7.19
N PRO A 79 2.83 15.08 6.11
CA PRO A 79 2.70 16.43 5.57
C PRO A 79 2.03 17.38 6.57
N PRO A 80 2.21 18.71 6.43
CA PRO A 80 1.56 19.69 7.28
C PRO A 80 0.03 19.55 7.24
N ARG A 81 -0.61 19.58 8.41
CA ARG A 81 -2.07 19.35 8.55
C ARG A 81 -2.94 20.34 7.77
N SER A 82 -2.41 21.53 7.46
CA SER A 82 -3.14 22.58 6.74
C SER A 82 -2.96 22.56 5.23
N ALA A 83 -2.19 21.64 4.66
CA ALA A 83 -1.91 21.65 3.23
C ALA A 83 -3.17 21.29 2.42
N PRO A 84 -3.77 22.24 1.68
CA PRO A 84 -4.88 21.92 0.81
C PRO A 84 -4.34 21.13 -0.39
N CYS A 85 -4.74 19.88 -0.52
CA CYS A 85 -4.43 19.07 -1.69
C CYS A 85 -5.72 18.71 -2.42
N LYS A 86 -5.74 18.95 -3.73
CA LYS A 86 -6.87 18.58 -4.61
C LYS A 86 -6.83 17.10 -5.03
N ASN A 87 -5.68 16.43 -4.87
CA ASN A 87 -5.47 15.05 -5.28
C ASN A 87 -4.32 14.42 -4.46
N TRP A 88 -4.67 13.71 -3.40
CA TRP A 88 -3.72 13.10 -2.48
C TRP A 88 -2.94 11.95 -3.13
N LYS A 89 -3.53 11.26 -4.11
CA LYS A 89 -2.85 10.22 -4.88
C LYS A 89 -1.67 10.77 -5.68
N ALA A 90 -1.88 11.90 -6.36
CA ALA A 90 -0.83 12.58 -7.11
C ALA A 90 0.30 13.05 -6.18
N LEU A 91 -0.06 13.63 -5.03
CA LEU A 91 0.91 14.05 -4.01
C LEU A 91 1.71 12.87 -3.46
N TYR A 92 1.06 11.74 -3.16
CA TYR A 92 1.74 10.53 -2.70
C TYR A 92 2.79 10.06 -3.71
N ARG A 93 2.41 9.98 -4.99
CA ARG A 93 3.31 9.57 -6.08
C ARG A 93 4.50 10.52 -6.22
N PHE A 94 4.24 11.82 -6.16
CA PHE A 94 5.28 12.85 -6.20
C PHE A 94 6.28 12.66 -5.04
N ASN A 95 5.81 12.65 -3.80
CA ASN A 95 6.65 12.47 -2.61
C ASN A 95 7.45 11.16 -2.66
N HIS A 96 6.82 10.09 -3.12
CA HIS A 96 7.47 8.80 -3.29
C HIS A 96 8.61 8.85 -4.33
N SER A 97 8.38 9.49 -5.47
CA SER A 97 9.40 9.63 -6.52
C SER A 97 10.58 10.47 -6.06
N LEU A 98 10.31 11.57 -5.35
CA LEU A 98 11.31 12.49 -4.81
C LEU A 98 12.18 11.79 -3.76
N LEU A 99 11.55 11.04 -2.84
CA LEU A 99 12.26 10.23 -1.85
C LEU A 99 13.21 9.23 -2.51
N HIS A 100 12.73 8.53 -3.54
CA HIS A 100 13.56 7.56 -4.27
C HIS A 100 14.75 8.25 -4.97
N GLN A 101 14.53 9.40 -5.61
CA GLN A 101 15.60 10.18 -6.23
C GLN A 101 16.67 10.60 -5.23
N VAL A 102 16.28 11.14 -4.07
CA VAL A 102 17.21 11.54 -3.00
C VAL A 102 18.02 10.34 -2.48
N ILE A 103 17.37 9.19 -2.27
CA ILE A 103 18.04 7.96 -1.84
C ILE A 103 19.00 7.45 -2.93
N SER A 104 18.62 7.51 -4.20
CA SER A 104 19.50 7.09 -5.30
C SER A 104 20.73 8.00 -5.45
N GLN A 105 20.58 9.32 -5.26
CA GLN A 105 21.68 10.28 -5.34
C GLN A 105 22.67 10.16 -4.18
N THR A 106 22.17 9.92 -2.96
CA THR A 106 23.01 9.70 -1.77
C THR A 106 23.84 8.41 -1.86
N LYS A 107 23.31 7.36 -2.49
CA LYS A 107 24.07 6.12 -2.80
C LYS A 107 25.17 6.31 -3.84
N GLN A 108 25.05 7.30 -4.72
CA GLN A 108 26.07 7.61 -5.73
C GLN A 108 27.21 8.47 -5.17
N THR A 109 26.92 9.30 -4.16
CA THR A 109 27.92 10.15 -3.48
C THR A 109 28.76 9.40 -2.46
N SER A 110 28.37 8.18 -2.06
CA SER A 110 29.15 7.32 -1.16
C SER A 110 30.21 6.46 -1.88
N ARG A 111 30.85 6.97 -2.93
CA ARG A 111 32.19 6.49 -3.32
C ARG A 111 33.18 7.33 -2.50
N PRO A 112 34.12 6.73 -1.75
CA PRO A 112 35.12 7.52 -1.04
C PRO A 112 35.93 8.28 -2.09
N PHE A 113 35.72 9.59 -2.14
CA PHE A 113 36.56 10.48 -2.91
C PHE A 113 37.87 10.57 -2.13
N PHE A 114 38.87 9.77 -2.52
CA PHE A 114 40.24 9.97 -2.09
C PHE A 114 40.71 11.30 -2.71
N VAL A 115 40.50 12.41 -2.00
CA VAL A 115 41.19 13.65 -2.32
C VAL A 115 42.64 13.45 -1.90
N GLN A 116 43.48 13.03 -2.83
CA GLN A 116 44.92 13.18 -2.68
C GLN A 116 45.23 14.67 -2.80
N ALA A 117 45.22 15.37 -1.66
CA ALA A 117 45.57 16.78 -1.59
C ALA A 117 47.08 16.93 -1.79
N GLN A 118 47.51 17.00 -3.06
CA GLN A 118 48.71 17.73 -3.43
C GLN A 118 48.27 19.02 -4.14
N GLY A 119 48.67 20.16 -3.58
CA GLY A 119 48.55 21.45 -4.24
C GLY A 119 47.88 22.51 -3.38
N SER A 120 48.71 23.34 -2.76
CA SER A 120 48.36 24.57 -2.05
C SER A 120 47.38 25.44 -2.85
N ILE A 121 46.23 25.80 -2.27
CA ILE A 121 45.32 26.79 -2.85
C ILE A 121 45.24 27.98 -1.89
N HIS A 122 45.86 29.09 -2.29
CA HIS A 122 45.67 30.41 -1.70
C HIS A 122 44.21 30.85 -1.87
N ILE A 123 43.52 31.07 -0.75
CA ILE A 123 42.18 31.68 -0.74
C ILE A 123 42.35 33.20 -0.79
N ARG A 124 41.98 33.83 -1.91
CA ARG A 124 41.69 35.27 -1.95
C ARG A 124 40.19 35.46 -1.67
N VAL A 125 39.89 36.11 -0.55
CA VAL A 125 38.55 36.61 -0.25
C VAL A 125 38.40 37.95 -0.96
N SER A 126 37.55 38.01 -1.99
CA SER A 126 37.09 39.28 -2.55
C SER A 126 35.79 39.65 -1.87
N ALA A 127 35.86 40.61 -0.96
CA ALA A 127 34.70 41.38 -0.49
C ALA A 127 34.66 42.69 -1.29
N PHE A 128 33.57 42.93 -2.03
CA PHE A 128 33.15 44.22 -2.61
C PHE A 128 31.75 43.98 -3.20
N ALA A 129 30.71 44.78 -3.01
CA ALA A 129 30.36 45.87 -2.09
C ALA A 129 28.81 45.97 -2.15
#